data_AF-A0A0M8JPY6-F1
#
_entry.id   AF-A0A0M8JPY6-F1
#
_cell.length_a   1.000
_cell.length_b   1.000
_cell.length_c   1.000
_cell.angle_alpha   90.00
_cell.angle_beta   90.00
_cell.angle_gamma   90.00
#
_symmetry.space_group_name_H-M   'P 1'
#
loop_
_entity.id
_entity.type
_entity.pdbx_description
1 polymer ?
#
loop_
_entity_poly.entity_id
_entity_poly.type
_entity_poly.pdbx_seq_one_letter_code
_entity_poly.pdbx_strand_id
1 'polypeptide(L)'
;MEKRYRALRIIGSAYKILGAIVLVITIVGALGICLAGIVGGTALRDFSREFGPGMRSMGVLGGAIGGILSALITLVFGGVGGLTVYATGEAIYLLIDIEENTRATRLAHQQPPYQPAVPPATPPEVKNPVP
;
A
#
# COMPACT_ATOMS: atom_id res chain seq x y z
N MET A 1 -17.84 -1.26 16.14
CA MET A 1 -17.55 -1.27 14.69
C MET A 1 -18.63 -2.06 13.97
N GLU A 2 -19.36 -1.43 13.05
CA GLU A 2 -20.30 -2.17 12.19
C GLU A 2 -19.56 -3.25 11.40
N LYS A 3 -20.22 -4.40 11.17
CA LYS A 3 -19.62 -5.55 10.47
C LYS A 3 -19.02 -5.18 9.11
N ARG A 4 -19.56 -4.16 8.44
CA ARG A 4 -19.08 -3.63 7.15
C ARG A 4 -17.66 -3.06 7.18
N TYR A 5 -17.28 -2.30 8.20
CA TYR A 5 -15.91 -1.75 8.30
C TYR A 5 -14.88 -2.84 8.53
N ARG A 6 -15.26 -3.91 9.23
CA ARG A 6 -14.39 -5.06 9.44
C ARG A 6 -14.08 -5.77 8.12
N ALA A 7 -15.08 -5.98 7.26
CA ALA A 7 -14.88 -6.58 5.94
C ALA A 7 -13.98 -5.71 5.04
N LEU A 8 -14.22 -4.40 5.01
CA LEU A 8 -13.41 -3.48 4.21
C LEU A 8 -11.95 -3.40 4.67
N ARG A 9 -11.67 -3.42 5.98
CA ARG A 9 -10.29 -3.50 6.50
C ARG A 9 -9.57 -4.79 6.09
N ILE A 10 -10.29 -5.91 6.07
CA ILE A 10 -9.73 -7.19 5.59
C ILE A 10 -9.37 -7.10 4.11
N ILE A 11 -10.27 -6.53 3.29
CA ILE A 11 -10.01 -6.32 1.85
C ILE A 11 -8.82 -5.36 1.65
N GLY A 12 -8.77 -4.23 2.36
CA GLY A 12 -7.64 -3.30 2.32
C GLY A 12 -6.31 -3.97 2.71
N SER A 13 -6.32 -4.80 3.76
CA SER A 13 -5.16 -5.60 4.17
C SER A 13 -4.73 -6.57 3.07
N ALA A 14 -5.69 -7.26 2.45
CA ALA A 14 -5.41 -8.19 1.35
C ALA A 14 -4.76 -7.46 0.16
N TYR A 15 -5.27 -6.30 -0.24
CA TYR A 15 -4.67 -5.48 -1.30
C TYR A 15 -3.24 -5.03 -0.97
N LYS A 16 -2.98 -4.59 0.27
CA LYS A 16 -1.63 -4.23 0.71
C LYS A 16 -0.67 -5.42 0.63
N ILE A 17 -1.10 -6.60 1.10
CA ILE A 17 -0.29 -7.82 1.06
C ILE A 17 -0.02 -8.24 -0.39
N LEU A 18 -1.05 -8.25 -1.24
CA LEU A 18 -0.91 -8.58 -2.66
C LEU A 18 0.02 -7.61 -3.38
N GLY A 19 -0.14 -6.30 -3.16
CA GLY A 19 0.75 -5.27 -3.72
C GLY A 19 2.19 -5.46 -3.27
N ALA A 20 2.42 -5.74 -1.98
CA ALA A 20 3.76 -6.02 -1.45
C ALA A 20 4.38 -7.27 -2.10
N ILE A 21 3.61 -8.34 -2.26
CA ILE A 21 4.07 -9.56 -2.95
C ILE A 21 4.44 -9.25 -4.40
N VAL A 22 3.59 -8.51 -5.13
CA VAL A 22 3.86 -8.12 -6.52
C VAL A 22 5.15 -7.30 -6.62
N LEU A 23 5.42 -6.40 -5.67
CA LEU A 23 6.65 -5.62 -5.65
C LEU A 23 7.88 -6.49 -5.41
N VAL A 24 7.82 -7.42 -4.46
CA VAL A 24 8.92 -8.36 -4.21
C VAL A 24 9.19 -9.22 -5.45
N ILE A 25 8.14 -9.78 -6.06
CA ILE A 25 8.26 -10.57 -7.29
C ILE A 25 8.81 -9.73 -8.43
N THR A 26 8.40 -8.46 -8.57
CA THR A 26 8.91 -7.55 -9.59
C THR A 26 10.40 -7.32 -9.42
N ILE A 27 10.87 -7.06 -8.20
CA ILE A 27 12.29 -6.82 -7.93
C ILE A 27 13.10 -8.09 -8.22
N VAL A 28 12.69 -9.23 -7.68
CA VAL A 28 13.37 -10.51 -7.90
C VAL A 28 13.34 -10.90 -9.38
N GLY A 29 12.20 -10.69 -10.06
CA GLY A 29 12.03 -10.95 -11.48
C GLY A 29 12.92 -10.06 -12.34
N ALA A 30 13.00 -8.76 -12.06
CA ALA A 30 13.88 -7.83 -12.78
C ALA A 30 15.36 -8.22 -12.63
N LEU A 31 15.79 -8.62 -11.43
CA LEU A 31 17.13 -9.15 -11.19
C LEU A 31 17.37 -10.45 -11.98
N GLY A 32 16.41 -11.37 -11.96
CA GLY A 32 16.46 -12.62 -12.71
C GLY A 32 16.56 -12.40 -14.23
N ILE A 33 15.79 -11.48 -14.78
CA ILE A 33 15.83 -11.08 -16.19
C ILE A 33 17.21 -10.49 -16.54
N CYS A 34 17.75 -9.64 -15.69
CA CYS A 34 19.07 -9.03 -15.90
C CYS A 34 20.18 -10.10 -15.92
N LEU A 35 20.19 -11.00 -14.92
CA LEU A 35 21.12 -12.13 -14.85
C LEU A 35 20.98 -13.06 -16.06
N ALA A 36 19.74 -13.41 -16.43
CA ALA A 36 19.47 -14.24 -17.59
C ALA A 36 19.94 -13.58 -18.91
N GLY A 37 19.79 -12.26 -19.04
CA GLY A 37 20.29 -11.52 -20.19
C GLY A 37 21.82 -11.53 -20.29
N ILE A 38 22.52 -11.38 -19.16
CA ILE A 38 24.00 -11.42 -19.13
C ILE A 38 24.50 -12.84 -19.43
N VAL A 39 24.02 -13.85 -18.68
CA VAL A 39 24.45 -15.24 -18.83
C VAL A 39 24.03 -15.80 -20.19
N GLY A 40 22.77 -15.60 -20.58
CA GLY A 40 22.25 -16.01 -21.88
C GLY A 40 22.95 -15.31 -23.04
N GLY A 41 23.29 -14.02 -22.89
CA GLY A 41 24.09 -13.28 -23.87
C GLY A 41 25.48 -13.86 -24.07
N THR A 42 26.14 -14.34 -23.01
CA THR A 42 27.43 -15.03 -23.13
C THR A 42 27.31 -16.40 -23.79
N ALA A 43 26.32 -17.21 -23.43
CA ALA A 43 26.08 -18.50 -24.07
C ALA A 43 25.74 -18.36 -25.56
N LEU A 44 24.89 -17.38 -25.89
CA LEU A 44 24.53 -17.07 -27.27
C LEU A 44 25.71 -16.52 -28.06
N ARG A 45 26.61 -15.75 -27.42
CA ARG A 45 27.88 -15.34 -28.02
C ARG A 45 28.70 -16.54 -28.45
N ASP A 46 28.90 -17.52 -27.56
CA ASP A 46 29.75 -18.67 -27.84
C ASP A 46 29.15 -19.57 -28.93
N PHE A 47 27.83 -19.79 -28.90
CA PHE A 47 27.10 -20.44 -29.99
C PHE A 47 27.23 -19.69 -31.32
N SER A 48 27.06 -18.36 -31.32
CA SER A 48 27.15 -17.53 -32.53
C SER A 48 28.54 -17.53 -33.18
N ARG A 49 29.60 -17.95 -32.47
CA ARG A 49 30.96 -18.07 -33.02
C ARG A 49 31.05 -19.17 -34.07
N GLU A 50 30.20 -20.20 -34.01
CA GLU A 50 30.20 -21.33 -34.95
C GLU A 50 29.48 -21.01 -36.28
N PHE A 51 28.59 -20.01 -36.29
CA PHE A 51 27.73 -19.67 -37.45
C PHE A 51 28.24 -18.47 -38.27
N GLY A 52 29.44 -17.97 -38.00
CA GLY A 52 30.10 -16.93 -38.78
C GLY A 52 29.88 -15.48 -38.31
N PRO A 53 30.49 -14.49 -38.98
CA PRO A 53 30.62 -13.12 -38.48
C PRO A 53 29.28 -12.36 -38.34
N GLY A 54 28.30 -12.66 -39.20
CA GLY A 54 26.99 -11.98 -39.20
C GLY A 54 26.12 -12.31 -37.98
N MET A 55 26.26 -13.51 -37.42
CA MET A 55 25.53 -13.94 -36.21
C MET A 55 26.20 -13.42 -34.92
N ARG A 56 27.48 -13.08 -34.99
CA ARG A 56 28.37 -12.76 -33.87
C ARG A 56 28.06 -11.41 -33.19
N SER A 57 27.63 -10.40 -33.95
CA SER A 57 27.28 -9.08 -33.39
C SER A 57 25.92 -9.08 -32.69
N MET A 58 25.01 -9.97 -33.11
CA MET A 58 23.65 -10.05 -32.58
C MET A 58 23.59 -10.70 -31.19
N GLY A 59 24.51 -11.63 -30.87
CA GLY A 59 24.50 -12.37 -29.60
C GLY A 59 24.91 -11.57 -28.36
N VAL A 60 25.89 -10.67 -28.47
CA VAL A 60 26.47 -9.99 -27.29
C VAL A 60 25.76 -8.68 -26.96
N LEU A 61 25.59 -7.82 -27.97
CA LEU A 61 24.86 -6.57 -27.79
C LEU A 61 23.37 -6.85 -27.54
N GLY A 62 22.79 -7.85 -28.22
CA GLY A 62 21.39 -8.21 -28.04
C GLY A 62 21.07 -8.76 -26.65
N GLY A 63 21.93 -9.62 -26.09
CA GLY A 63 21.66 -10.29 -24.81
C GLY A 63 21.75 -9.38 -23.59
N ALA A 64 22.87 -8.66 -23.43
CA ALA A 64 23.08 -7.82 -22.25
C ALA A 64 22.23 -6.54 -22.28
N ILE A 65 22.20 -5.83 -23.41
CA ILE A 65 21.40 -4.60 -23.56
C ILE A 65 19.91 -4.96 -23.52
N GLY A 66 19.52 -6.05 -24.20
CA GLY A 66 18.15 -6.58 -24.14
C GLY A 66 17.74 -6.90 -22.71
N GLY A 67 18.55 -7.66 -21.96
CA GLY A 67 18.28 -8.01 -20.57
C GLY A 67 18.12 -6.80 -19.65
N ILE A 68 19.00 -5.79 -19.79
CA ILE A 68 18.92 -4.55 -19.00
C ILE A 68 17.65 -3.76 -19.35
N LEU A 69 17.33 -3.59 -20.64
CA LEU A 69 16.12 -2.89 -21.07
C LEU A 69 14.85 -3.62 -20.61
N SER A 70 14.81 -4.94 -20.76
CA SER A 70 13.70 -5.77 -20.27
C SER A 70 13.54 -5.64 -18.76
N ALA A 71 14.63 -5.71 -17.99
CA ALA A 71 14.59 -5.54 -16.54
C ALA A 71 14.06 -4.15 -16.14
N LEU A 72 14.50 -3.09 -16.83
CA LEU A 72 14.00 -1.72 -16.64
C LEU A 72 12.50 -1.60 -16.90
N ILE A 73 12.02 -2.14 -18.03
CA ILE A 73 10.60 -2.17 -18.39
C ILE A 73 9.82 -2.93 -17.32
N THR A 74 10.27 -4.12 -16.92
CA THR A 74 9.64 -4.91 -15.86
C THR A 74 9.57 -4.13 -14.54
N LEU A 75 10.63 -3.43 -14.17
CA LEU A 75 10.69 -2.66 -12.91
C LEU A 75 9.73 -1.47 -12.94
N VAL A 76 9.62 -0.78 -14.08
CA VAL A 76 8.67 0.34 -14.23
C VAL A 76 7.22 -0.16 -14.22
N PHE A 77 6.86 -1.10 -15.09
CA PHE A 77 5.47 -1.57 -15.20
C PHE A 77 5.04 -2.39 -13.98
N GLY A 78 5.89 -3.32 -13.52
CA GLY A 78 5.62 -4.10 -12.31
C GLY A 78 5.66 -3.26 -11.05
N GLY A 79 6.57 -2.27 -10.97
CA GLY A 79 6.66 -1.34 -9.86
C GLY A 79 5.43 -0.46 -9.77
N VAL A 80 5.05 0.22 -10.86
CA VAL A 80 3.83 1.05 -10.91
C VAL A 80 2.59 0.20 -10.63
N GLY A 81 2.48 -1.00 -11.21
CA GLY A 81 1.36 -1.91 -10.95
C GLY A 81 1.29 -2.34 -9.49
N GLY A 82 2.40 -2.81 -8.91
CA GLY A 82 2.49 -3.22 -7.51
C GLY A 82 2.21 -2.07 -6.53
N LEU A 83 2.78 -0.88 -6.79
CA LEU A 83 2.49 0.32 -6.00
C LEU A 83 1.02 0.70 -6.09
N THR A 84 0.40 0.60 -7.26
CA THR A 84 -1.03 0.94 -7.44
C THR A 84 -1.92 0.00 -6.63
N VAL A 85 -1.64 -1.31 -6.65
CA VAL A 85 -2.37 -2.30 -5.86
C VAL A 85 -2.19 -2.03 -4.35
N TYR A 86 -0.95 -1.77 -3.92
CA TYR A 86 -0.65 -1.44 -2.52
C TYR A 86 -1.37 -0.15 -2.08
N ALA A 87 -1.26 0.91 -2.88
CA ALA A 87 -1.88 2.21 -2.63
C ALA A 87 -3.41 2.14 -2.62
N THR A 88 -4.00 1.25 -3.42
CA THR A 88 -5.45 0.98 -3.36
C THR A 88 -5.85 0.44 -1.98
N GLY A 89 -5.03 -0.45 -1.42
CA GLY A 89 -5.23 -0.95 -0.06
C GLY A 89 -5.12 0.16 1.00
N GLU A 90 -4.14 1.06 0.88
CA GLU A 90 -4.01 2.25 1.75
C GLU A 90 -5.20 3.20 1.60
N ALA A 91 -5.66 3.45 0.37
CA ALA A 91 -6.81 4.31 0.10
C ALA A 91 -8.08 3.80 0.78
N ILE A 92 -8.30 2.47 0.82
CA ILE A 92 -9.42 1.87 1.55
C ILE A 92 -9.34 2.18 3.04
N TYR A 93 -8.16 2.08 3.66
CA TYR A 93 -7.97 2.42 5.07
C TYR A 93 -8.26 3.91 5.33
N LEU A 94 -7.72 4.80 4.49
CA LEU A 94 -7.96 6.24 4.60
C LEU A 94 -9.45 6.59 4.54
N LEU A 95 -10.20 5.97 3.62
CA LEU A 95 -11.64 6.20 3.51
C LEU A 95 -12.41 5.73 4.75
N ILE A 96 -12.02 4.59 5.33
CA ILE A 96 -12.63 4.10 6.59
C ILE A 96 -12.35 5.07 7.73
N ASP A 97 -11.12 5.54 7.86
CA ASP A 97 -10.71 6.45 8.94
C ASP A 97 -11.41 7.82 8.81
N ILE A 98 -11.61 8.33 7.59
CA ILE A 98 -12.40 9.54 7.32
C ILE A 98 -13.85 9.36 7.79
N GLU A 99 -14.45 8.21 7.50
CA GLU A 99 -15.84 7.94 7.87
C GLU A 99 -16.01 7.79 9.39
N GLU A 100 -15.06 7.12 10.05
CA GLU A 100 -15.04 6.96 11.51
C GLU A 100 -14.88 8.32 12.22
N ASN A 101 -13.98 9.18 11.73
CA ASN A 101 -13.82 10.53 12.24
C ASN A 101 -15.08 11.38 12.04
N THR A 102 -15.70 11.33 10.86
CA THR A 102 -16.94 12.07 10.59
C THR A 102 -18.09 11.62 11.48
N ARG A 103 -18.19 10.31 11.77
CA ARG A 103 -19.18 9.77 12.70
C ARG A 103 -18.93 10.25 14.12
N ALA A 104 -17.68 10.22 14.59
CA ALA A 104 -17.30 10.71 15.90
C ALA A 104 -17.64 12.20 16.06
N THR A 105 -17.35 13.04 15.06
CA THR A 105 -17.71 14.46 15.05
C THR A 105 -19.22 14.67 15.10
N ARG A 106 -20.02 13.91 14.32
CA ARG A 106 -21.49 13.99 14.41
C ARG A 106 -22.01 13.64 15.80
N LEU A 107 -21.49 12.58 16.41
CA LEU A 107 -21.90 12.17 17.76
C LEU A 107 -21.51 13.23 18.81
N ALA A 108 -20.33 13.83 18.70
CA ALA A 108 -19.89 14.91 19.59
C ALA A 108 -20.81 16.15 19.49
N HIS A 109 -21.26 16.52 18.28
CA HIS A 109 -22.20 17.63 18.09
C HIS A 109 -23.64 17.31 18.54
N GLN A 110 -24.02 16.03 18.62
CA GLN A 110 -25.32 15.60 19.11
C GLN A 110 -25.36 15.46 20.64
N GLN A 111 -24.22 15.54 21.33
CA GLN A 111 -24.22 15.58 22.78
C GLN A 111 -24.88 16.90 23.24
N PRO A 112 -25.93 16.84 24.09
CA PRO A 112 -26.48 18.04 24.71
C PRO A 112 -25.35 18.85 25.37
N PRO A 113 -25.44 20.18 25.42
CA PRO A 113 -24.52 20.97 26.21
C PRO A 113 -24.45 20.37 27.60
N TYR A 114 -23.24 20.09 28.09
CA TYR A 114 -23.04 19.70 29.48
C TYR A 114 -23.79 20.71 30.36
N GLN A 115 -24.92 20.30 30.93
CA GLN A 115 -25.58 21.06 31.98
C GLN A 115 -24.79 20.75 33.25
N PRO A 116 -24.08 21.74 33.82
CA PRO A 116 -23.50 21.56 35.14
C PRO A 116 -24.64 21.16 36.07
N ALA A 117 -24.43 20.12 36.87
CA ALA A 117 -25.41 19.75 37.89
C ALA A 117 -25.66 20.99 38.76
N VAL A 118 -26.89 21.51 38.73
CA VAL A 118 -27.30 22.60 39.61
C VAL A 118 -27.11 22.07 41.04
N PRO A 119 -26.24 22.68 41.86
CA PRO A 119 -26.09 22.26 43.24
C PRO A 119 -27.47 22.23 43.90
N PRO A 120 -27.82 21.17 44.65
CA PRO A 120 -29.11 21.12 45.34
C PRO A 120 -29.28 22.41 46.15
N ALA A 121 -30.42 23.08 45.97
CA ALA A 121 -30.72 24.31 46.69
C ALA A 121 -30.53 24.04 48.19
N THR A 122 -29.67 24.84 48.83
CA THR A 122 -29.49 24.79 50.28
C THR A 122 -30.87 24.93 50.93
N PRO A 123 -31.28 23.97 51.78
CA PRO A 123 -32.54 24.09 52.52
C PRO A 123 -32.61 25.44 53.22
N PRO A 124 -33.78 26.11 53.27
CA PRO A 124 -33.91 27.39 53.94
C PRO A 124 -33.40 27.25 55.38
N GLU A 125 -32.46 28.13 55.74
CA GLU A 125 -31.88 28.18 57.07
C GLU A 125 -33.01 28.47 58.07
N VAL A 126 -33.39 27.45 58.83
CA VAL A 126 -34.37 27.56 59.91
C VAL A 126 -33.72 28.41 61.00
N LYS A 127 -34.00 29.72 60.97
CA LYS A 127 -33.66 30.62 62.07
C LYS A 127 -34.47 30.22 63.29
N ASN A 128 -33.81 29.54 64.23
CA ASN A 128 -34.39 29.31 65.54
C ASN A 128 -34.55 30.66 66.26
N PRO A 129 -35.68 30.90 66.95
CA PRO A 129 -35.85 32.10 67.75
C PRO A 129 -34.80 32.13 68.85
N VAL A 130 -34.10 33.25 68.97
CA VAL A 130 -33.12 33.52 70.02
C VAL A 130 -33.89 33.69 71.35
N PRO A 131 -33.43 33.06 72.46
CA PRO A 131 -34.06 33.14 73.77
C PRO A 131 -33.97 34.54 74.41
#